data_AF-H1G7J8-F1
#
_entry.id   AF-H1G7J8-F1
#
_cell.length_a   1.000
_cell.length_b   1.000
_cell.length_c   1.000
_cell.angle_alpha   90.00
_cell.angle_beta   90.00
_cell.angle_gamma   90.00
#
_symmetry.space_group_name_H-M   'P 1'
#
loop_
_entity.id
_entity.type
_entity.pdbx_description
1 polymer ?
#
loop_
_entity_poly.entity_id
_entity_poly.type
_entity_poly.pdbx_seq_one_letter_code
_entity_poly.pdbx_strand_id
1 'polypeptide(L)'
;MYRKHFGLTDYPFEPNVASEDLFESQTLREAQARLRHLLRLRGIGLLTGEAGSGKTTACRRITSALHPGLYRTFYIPLTTGNVMDMYKSIAWELGLPTERNRASAFRQVR
;
A
#
# COMPACT_ATOMS: atom_id res chain seq x y z
N MET A 1 -28.25 -10.88 12.50
CA MET A 1 -28.99 -12.08 12.07
C MET A 1 -28.06 -13.18 11.55
N TYR A 2 -27.18 -12.90 10.57
CA TYR A 2 -26.23 -13.89 10.03
C TYR A 2 -25.14 -14.39 11.00
N ARG A 3 -24.50 -13.48 11.76
CA ARG A 3 -23.44 -13.86 12.72
C ARG A 3 -23.90 -14.88 13.77
N LYS A 4 -25.08 -14.65 14.37
CA LYS A 4 -25.67 -15.56 15.35
C LYS A 4 -26.11 -16.90 14.75
N HIS A 5 -26.59 -16.90 13.50
CA HIS A 5 -27.04 -18.12 12.82
C HIS A 5 -25.87 -19.05 12.45
N PHE A 6 -24.74 -18.48 12.01
CA PHE A 6 -23.55 -19.24 11.58
C PHE A 6 -22.42 -19.30 12.63
N GLY A 7 -22.63 -18.77 13.83
CA GLY A 7 -21.61 -18.74 14.89
C GLY A 7 -20.37 -17.90 14.57
N LEU A 8 -20.50 -16.87 13.72
CA LEU A 8 -19.38 -16.04 13.30
C LEU A 8 -19.03 -14.99 14.35
N THR A 9 -17.75 -14.88 14.69
CA THR A 9 -17.21 -13.84 15.57
C THR A 9 -17.22 -12.47 14.92
N ASP A 10 -17.17 -12.39 13.58
CA ASP A 10 -17.04 -11.16 12.81
C ASP A 10 -17.97 -11.17 11.59
N TYR A 11 -18.12 -10.01 10.93
CA TYR A 11 -18.88 -9.93 9.69
C TYR A 11 -18.07 -10.58 8.55
N PRO A 12 -18.65 -11.55 7.83
CA PRO A 12 -17.97 -12.16 6.70
C PRO A 12 -17.90 -11.19 5.52
N PHE A 13 -16.87 -11.33 4.68
CA PHE A 13 -16.65 -10.54 3.45
C PHE A 13 -16.38 -9.05 3.65
N GLU A 14 -16.00 -8.63 4.86
CA GLU A 14 -15.49 -7.28 5.02
C GLU A 14 -14.15 -7.11 4.28
N PRO A 15 -13.92 -5.97 3.61
CA PRO A 15 -12.68 -5.72 2.88
C PRO A 15 -11.46 -5.55 3.79
N ASN A 16 -11.68 -5.37 5.09
CA ASN A 16 -10.69 -4.93 6.07
C ASN A 16 -10.16 -6.08 6.93
N VAL A 17 -9.89 -7.25 6.34
CA VAL A 17 -9.21 -8.36 7.04
C VAL A 17 -7.86 -7.89 7.56
N ALA A 18 -7.51 -8.16 8.82
CA ALA A 18 -6.22 -7.78 9.38
C ALA A 18 -5.07 -8.41 8.59
N SER A 19 -3.90 -7.77 8.57
CA SER A 19 -2.79 -8.22 7.72
C SER A 19 -2.23 -9.59 8.12
N GLU A 20 -2.37 -9.91 9.40
CA GLU A 20 -1.99 -11.13 10.10
C GLU A 20 -2.97 -12.28 9.82
N ASP A 21 -4.23 -11.96 9.53
CA ASP A 21 -5.29 -12.93 9.24
C ASP A 21 -5.42 -13.26 7.74
N LEU A 22 -4.54 -12.70 6.91
CA LEU A 22 -4.54 -12.95 5.47
C LEU A 22 -4.15 -14.40 5.17
N PHE A 23 -4.93 -15.06 4.32
CA PHE A 23 -4.62 -16.40 3.84
C PHE A 23 -3.28 -16.40 3.07
N GLU A 24 -2.30 -17.15 3.57
CA GLU A 24 -0.97 -17.25 2.97
C GLU A 24 -0.96 -18.18 1.76
N SER A 25 -1.48 -17.71 0.63
CA SER A 25 -1.39 -18.42 -0.64
C SER A 25 0.06 -18.48 -1.15
N GLN A 26 0.36 -19.45 -2.02
CA GLN A 26 1.66 -19.54 -2.67
C GLN A 26 1.98 -18.27 -3.48
N THR A 27 0.99 -17.77 -4.23
CA THR A 27 1.12 -16.53 -5.02
C THR A 27 1.44 -15.32 -4.13
N LEU A 28 0.82 -15.22 -2.95
CA LEU A 28 1.11 -14.14 -2.00
C LEU A 28 2.55 -14.24 -1.47
N ARG A 29 3.01 -15.44 -1.10
CA ARG A 29 4.41 -15.66 -0.66
C ARG A 29 5.42 -15.27 -1.72
N GLU A 30 5.18 -15.65 -2.98
CA GLU A 30 6.05 -15.31 -4.10
C GLU A 30 6.07 -13.79 -4.37
N ALA A 31 4.90 -13.15 -4.36
CA ALA A 31 4.79 -11.70 -4.52
C ALA A 31 5.54 -10.95 -3.40
N GLN A 32 5.37 -11.38 -2.14
CA GLN A 32 6.10 -10.81 -1.01
C GLN A 32 7.62 -10.96 -1.16
N ALA A 33 8.12 -12.12 -1.60
CA ALA A 33 9.55 -12.33 -1.79
C ALA A 33 10.13 -11.36 -2.83
N ARG A 34 9.44 -11.17 -3.96
CA ARG A 34 9.84 -10.23 -5.03
C ARG A 34 9.78 -8.78 -4.56
N LEU A 35 8.70 -8.39 -3.87
CA LEU A 35 8.55 -7.03 -3.32
C LEU A 35 9.61 -6.74 -2.24
N ARG A 36 9.95 -7.70 -1.37
CA ARG A 36 11.05 -7.54 -0.39
C ARG A 36 12.40 -7.38 -1.08
N HIS A 37 12.63 -8.09 -2.18
CA HIS A 37 13.83 -7.89 -2.98
C HIS A 37 13.88 -6.49 -3.59
N LEU A 38 12.77 -6.01 -4.15
CA LEU A 38 12.65 -4.64 -4.67
C LEU A 38 12.96 -3.58 -3.61
N LEU A 39 12.45 -3.74 -2.38
CA LEU A 39 12.73 -2.82 -1.27
C LEU A 39 14.23 -2.76 -0.94
N ARG A 40 14.95 -3.90 -1.00
CA ARG A 40 16.41 -3.93 -0.80
C ARG A 40 17.16 -3.22 -1.92
N LEU A 41 16.70 -3.35 -3.17
CA LEU A 41 17.26 -2.66 -4.32
C LEU A 41 16.98 -1.15 -4.32
N ARG A 42 16.00 -0.69 -3.51
CA ARG A 42 15.49 0.71 -3.52
C ARG A 42 15.03 1.14 -4.92
N GLY A 43 14.43 0.20 -5.65
CA GLY A 43 13.97 0.39 -7.02
C GLY A 43 12.48 0.71 -7.13
N ILE A 44 12.04 0.95 -8.37
CA ILE A 44 10.62 1.09 -8.73
C ILE A 44 10.12 -0.26 -9.25
N GLY A 45 8.94 -0.69 -8.80
CA GLY A 45 8.33 -1.94 -9.23
C GLY A 45 6.89 -1.76 -9.67
N LEU A 46 6.46 -2.60 -10.61
CA LEU A 46 5.11 -2.65 -11.14
C LEU A 46 4.51 -4.03 -10.82
N LEU A 47 3.44 -4.04 -10.03
CA LEU A 47 2.68 -5.25 -9.72
C LEU A 47 1.41 -5.28 -10.56
N THR A 48 1.30 -6.24 -11.48
CA THR A 48 0.16 -6.41 -12.39
C THR A 48 -0.66 -7.65 -12.02
N GLY A 49 -1.87 -7.73 -12.55
CA GLY A 49 -2.83 -8.81 -12.29
C GLY A 49 -4.26 -8.32 -12.43
N GLU A 50 -5.22 -9.25 -12.57
CA GLU A 50 -6.64 -8.94 -12.75
C GLU A 50 -7.28 -8.28 -11.53
N ALA A 51 -8.48 -7.71 -11.68
CA ALA A 51 -9.26 -7.23 -10.53
C ALA A 51 -9.52 -8.38 -9.55
N GLY A 52 -9.36 -8.15 -8.25
CA GLY A 52 -9.52 -9.20 -7.22
C GLY A 52 -8.35 -10.18 -7.06
N SER A 53 -7.28 -10.10 -7.88
CA SER A 53 -6.09 -10.98 -7.76
C SER A 53 -5.22 -10.75 -6.52
N GLY A 54 -5.59 -9.84 -5.62
CA GLY A 54 -4.86 -9.61 -4.36
C GLY A 54 -3.66 -8.66 -4.46
N LYS A 55 -3.53 -7.85 -5.52
CA LYS A 55 -2.44 -6.85 -5.64
C LYS A 55 -2.33 -5.92 -4.44
N THR A 56 -3.44 -5.25 -4.09
CA THR A 56 -3.51 -4.35 -2.93
C THR A 56 -3.28 -5.12 -1.62
N THR A 57 -3.78 -6.35 -1.53
CA THR A 57 -3.56 -7.25 -0.39
C THR A 57 -2.08 -7.57 -0.20
N ALA A 58 -1.35 -7.86 -1.28
CA ALA A 58 0.08 -8.11 -1.25
C ALA A 58 0.88 -6.87 -0.81
N CYS A 59 0.55 -5.69 -1.35
CA CYS A 59 1.14 -4.43 -0.91
C CYS A 59 0.87 -4.16 0.58
N ARG A 60 -0.35 -4.39 1.06
CA ARG A 60 -0.71 -4.20 2.47
C ARG A 60 0.00 -5.18 3.40
N ARG A 61 0.17 -6.43 2.96
CA ARG A 61 0.89 -7.47 3.73
C ARG A 61 2.38 -7.16 3.85
N ILE A 62 3.02 -6.64 2.79
CA ILE A 62 4.44 -6.28 2.91
C ILE A 62 4.64 -5.05 3.77
N THR A 63 3.81 -4.01 3.63
CA THR A 63 3.97 -2.76 4.38
C THR A 63 3.70 -2.93 5.87
N SER A 64 2.71 -3.75 6.25
CA SER A 64 2.45 -4.13 7.65
C SER A 64 3.60 -4.91 8.29
N ALA A 65 4.37 -5.67 7.49
CA ALA A 65 5.52 -6.43 7.97
C ALA A 65 6.81 -5.59 8.09
N LEU A 66 6.81 -4.32 7.64
CA LEU A 66 7.97 -3.44 7.76
C LEU A 66 8.09 -2.89 9.18
N HIS A 67 9.31 -2.85 9.70
CA HIS A 67 9.57 -2.26 11.01
C HIS A 67 9.27 -0.74 10.98
N PRO A 68 8.35 -0.22 11.79
CA PRO A 68 7.90 1.17 11.70
C PRO A 68 8.99 2.19 12.05
N GLY A 69 9.99 1.79 12.86
CA GLY A 69 11.15 2.64 13.16
C GLY A 69 12.20 2.70 12.03
N LEU A 70 12.13 1.83 11.03
CA LEU A 70 13.08 1.79 9.89
C LEU A 70 12.44 2.24 8.58
N TYR A 71 11.13 2.06 8.45
CA TYR A 71 10.38 2.34 7.24
C TYR A 71 9.19 3.24 7.53
N ARG A 72 9.05 4.29 6.72
CA ARG A 72 7.83 5.08 6.63
C ARG A 72 7.17 4.76 5.31
N THR A 73 5.93 4.26 5.36
CA THR A 73 5.16 3.88 4.18
C THR A 73 4.17 4.99 3.85
N PHE A 74 4.07 5.37 2.59
CA PHE A 74 3.09 6.32 2.08
C PHE A 74 2.17 5.65 1.07
N TYR A 75 0.86 5.84 1.22
CA TYR A 75 -0.13 5.28 0.32
C TYR A 75 -0.78 6.40 -0.50
N ILE A 76 -0.58 6.36 -1.83
CA ILE A 76 -1.11 7.37 -2.76
C ILE A 76 -2.14 6.68 -3.66
N PRO A 77 -3.44 6.74 -3.32
CA PRO A 77 -4.50 6.07 -4.09
C PRO A 77 -4.96 6.86 -5.31
N LEU A 78 -4.58 8.14 -5.42
CA LEU A 78 -5.07 9.01 -6.49
C LEU A 78 -4.37 8.67 -7.82
N THR A 79 -5.06 7.91 -8.68
CA THR A 79 -4.53 7.48 -9.99
C THR A 79 -4.84 8.44 -11.14
N THR A 80 -5.77 9.38 -10.94
CA THR A 80 -6.23 10.33 -11.97
C THR A 80 -5.56 11.70 -11.89
N GLY A 81 -4.67 11.90 -10.91
CA GLY A 81 -3.95 13.15 -10.71
C GLY A 81 -2.87 13.38 -11.75
N ASN A 82 -2.55 14.65 -11.98
CA ASN A 82 -1.39 15.04 -12.77
C ASN A 82 -0.10 14.95 -11.93
N VAL A 83 1.04 15.26 -12.55
CA VAL A 83 2.35 15.20 -11.86
C VAL A 83 2.42 16.11 -10.62
N MET A 84 1.77 17.28 -10.63
CA MET A 84 1.71 18.15 -9.45
C MET A 84 0.89 17.52 -8.32
N ASP A 85 -0.18 16.81 -8.64
CA ASP A 85 -1.01 16.14 -7.63
C ASP A 85 -0.20 15.04 -6.93
N MET A 86 0.63 14.29 -7.68
CA MET A 86 1.56 13.32 -7.11
C MET A 86 2.55 13.99 -6.13
N TYR A 87 3.19 15.11 -6.50
CA TYR A 87 4.10 15.82 -5.59
C TYR A 87 3.38 16.33 -4.35
N LYS A 88 2.16 16.86 -4.48
CA LYS A 88 1.36 17.32 -3.34
C LYS A 88 0.98 16.16 -2.42
N SER A 89 0.58 15.02 -2.96
CA SER A 89 0.30 13.82 -2.16
C SER A 89 1.54 13.38 -1.37
N ILE A 90 2.71 13.33 -2.01
CA ILE A 90 3.95 12.99 -1.30
C ILE A 90 4.28 14.03 -0.22
N ALA A 91 4.15 15.32 -0.52
CA ALA A 91 4.40 16.40 0.44
C ALA A 91 3.46 16.30 1.66
N TRP A 92 2.16 16.09 1.45
CA TRP A 92 1.19 15.89 2.54
C TRP A 92 1.54 14.70 3.42
N GLU A 93 1.84 13.56 2.81
CA GLU A 93 2.23 12.35 3.49
C GLU A 93 3.52 12.53 4.32
N LEU A 94 4.46 13.35 3.84
CA LEU A 94 5.67 13.75 4.56
C LEU A 94 5.43 14.79 5.67
N GLY A 95 4.31 15.52 5.64
CA GLY A 95 4.04 16.65 6.53
C GLY A 95 4.64 17.98 6.06
N LEU A 96 4.90 18.12 4.76
CA LEU A 96 5.51 19.30 4.13
C LEU A 96 4.43 20.25 3.56
N PRO A 97 4.69 21.57 3.49
CA PRO A 97 3.76 22.52 2.91
C PRO A 97 3.63 22.32 1.39
N THR A 98 2.47 22.61 0.80
CA THR A 98 2.31 22.42 -0.66
C THR A 98 2.85 23.58 -1.48
N GLU A 99 3.46 23.24 -2.60
CA GLU A 99 4.05 24.20 -3.55
C GLU A 99 3.15 24.42 -4.77
N ARG A 100 3.19 25.64 -5.32
CA ARG A 100 2.35 26.03 -6.47
C ARG A 100 2.93 25.60 -7.82
N ASN A 101 4.24 25.45 -7.91
CA ASN A 101 4.94 25.11 -9.15
C ASN A 101 5.77 23.82 -9.00
N ARG A 102 6.01 23.14 -10.12
CA ARG A 102 6.68 21.84 -10.16
C ARG A 102 8.12 21.88 -9.67
N ALA A 103 8.87 22.94 -10.02
CA ALA A 103 10.27 23.06 -9.63
C ALA A 103 10.42 23.15 -8.11
N SER A 104 9.54 23.93 -7.45
CA SER A 104 9.54 24.11 -6.00
C SER A 104 9.08 22.84 -5.30
N ALA A 105 8.00 22.20 -5.80
CA ALA A 105 7.51 20.92 -5.27
C ALA A 105 8.56 19.81 -5.35
N PHE A 106 9.27 19.70 -6.48
CA PHE A 106 10.36 18.73 -6.65
C PHE A 106 11.51 19.00 -5.68
N ARG A 107 11.93 20.27 -5.53
CA ARG A 107 13.02 20.65 -4.62
C ARG A 107 12.68 20.35 -3.17
N GLN A 108 11.41 20.44 -2.79
CA GLN A 108 10.96 20.21 -1.42
C GLN A 108 10.92 18.72 -1.05
N VAL A 109 10.58 17.85 -2.01
CA VAL A 109 10.49 16.39 -1.79
C VAL A 109 11.85 15.70 -1.95
N ARG A 110 12.82 16.34 -2.62
CA ARG A 110 14.19 15.85 -2.80
C ARG A 110 15.01 15.95 -1.51
#